data_AF-A0A937GZX5-F1
#
_entry.id   AF-A0A937GZX5-F1
#
_cell.length_a   1.000
_cell.length_b   1.000
_cell.length_c   1.000
_cell.angle_alpha   90.00
_cell.angle_beta   90.00
_cell.angle_gamma   90.00
#
_symmetry.space_group_name_H-M   'P 1'
#
loop_
_entity.id
_entity.type
_entity.pdbx_description
1 polymer ?
#
loop_
_entity_poly.entity_id
_entity_poly.type
_entity_poly.pdbx_seq_one_letter_code
_entity_poly.pdbx_strand_id
1 'polypeptide(L)' 'MSYKLKLNNIKNFIFDVDGVFTDGSILVDSQGEEYRTFNTKDGIAV' A
#
# COMPACT_ATOMS: atom_id res chain seq x y z
N MET A 1 -23.19 5.92 11.56
CA MET A 1 -22.49 4.70 12.03
C MET A 1 -21.01 4.82 11.66
N SER A 2 -20.07 4.75 12.61
CA SER A 2 -18.64 4.84 12.32
C SER A 2 -18.11 3.51 11.75
N TYR A 3 -17.30 3.56 10.68
CA TYR A 3 -16.71 2.35 10.09
C TYR A 3 -15.78 1.62 11.07
N LYS A 4 -15.21 2.34 12.05
CA LYS A 4 -14.29 1.76 13.06
C LYS A 4 -14.94 0.63 13.84
N LEU A 5 -16.23 0.73 14.14
CA LEU A 5 -16.98 -0.33 14.84
C LEU A 5 -17.11 -1.61 13.99
N LYS A 6 -17.09 -1.48 12.66
CA LYS A 6 -17.16 -2.63 11.74
C LYS A 6 -15.82 -3.35 11.59
N LEU A 7 -14.70 -2.67 11.87
CA LEU A 7 -13.35 -3.24 11.73
C LEU A 7 -13.02 -4.28 12.81
N ASN A 8 -13.66 -4.23 13.97
CA ASN A 8 -13.35 -5.08 15.14
C ASN A 8 -13.40 -6.60 14.87
N ASN A 9 -14.17 -7.03 13.87
CA ASN A 9 -14.34 -8.45 13.53
C ASN A 9 -13.55 -8.88 12.28
N ILE A 10 -12.84 -7.95 11.65
CA ILE A 10 -12.05 -8.22 10.45
C ILE A 10 -10.75 -8.89 10.88
N LYS A 11 -10.48 -10.08 10.35
CA LYS A 11 -9.28 -10.87 10.65
C LYS A 11 -8.21 -10.81 9.57
N ASN A 12 -8.60 -10.36 8.37
CA ASN A 12 -7.72 -10.32 7.20
C ASN A 12 -7.96 -9.01 6.47
N PHE A 13 -6.88 -8.39 6.04
CA PHE A 13 -6.92 -7.25 5.13
C PHE A 13 -6.27 -7.64 3.81
N ILE A 14 -6.87 -7.20 2.71
CA ILE A 14 -6.34 -7.35 1.36
C ILE A 14 -6.22 -5.95 0.81
N PHE A 15 -5.02 -5.59 0.36
CA PHE A 15 -4.70 -4.27 -0.14
C PHE A 15 -4.23 -4.38 -1.58
N ASP A 16 -4.62 -3.40 -2.36
CA ASP A 16 -3.95 -3.12 -3.64
C ASP A 16 -2.55 -2.55 -3.36
N VAL A 17 -1.71 -2.51 -4.38
CA VAL A 17 -0.33 -2.00 -4.27
C VAL A 17 -0.27 -0.57 -4.78
N ASP A 18 -0.76 -0.33 -5.99
CA ASP A 18 -0.57 0.94 -6.66
C ASP A 18 -1.60 1.98 -6.25
N GLY A 19 -1.11 3.10 -5.72
CA GLY A 19 -1.96 4.15 -5.14
C GLY A 19 -2.48 3.81 -3.73
N VAL A 20 -2.10 2.66 -3.16
CA VAL A 20 -2.36 2.29 -1.75
C VAL A 20 -1.06 2.27 -0.96
N PHE A 21 -0.13 1.37 -1.32
CA PHE A 21 1.19 1.30 -0.67
C PHE A 21 2.26 2.11 -1.41
N THR A 22 1.99 2.44 -2.67
CA THR A 22 2.77 3.37 -3.46
C THR A 22 1.96 4.63 -3.71
N ASP A 23 2.62 5.71 -4.12
CA ASP A 23 1.95 6.92 -4.60
C ASP A 23 1.39 6.78 -6.03
N GLY A 24 1.44 5.57 -6.60
CA GLY A 24 1.00 5.26 -7.95
C GLY A 24 2.00 5.64 -9.05
N SER A 25 3.16 6.20 -8.69
CA SER A 25 4.24 6.47 -9.64
C SER A 25 5.08 5.22 -9.91
N ILE A 26 5.61 5.12 -11.13
CA ILE A 26 6.61 4.12 -11.52
C ILE A 26 7.84 4.89 -11.98
N LEU A 27 8.97 4.58 -11.37
CA LEU A 27 10.27 5.11 -11.78
C LEU A 27 10.87 4.16 -12.81
N VAL A 28 11.26 4.69 -13.96
CA VAL A 28 11.90 3.90 -15.03
C VAL A 28 13.31 4.43 -15.24
N ASP A 29 14.31 3.54 -15.17
CA ASP A 29 15.70 3.93 -15.36
C ASP A 29 16.10 3.95 -16.85
N SER A 30 17.36 4.30 -17.12
CA SER A 30 17.88 4.37 -18.49
C SER A 30 17.96 3.03 -19.23
N GLN A 31 17.88 1.90 -18.52
CA GLN A 31 17.87 0.55 -19.07
C GLN A 31 16.45 0.00 -19.24
N GLY A 32 15.43 0.76 -18.81
CA GLY A 32 14.03 0.34 -18.85
C GLY A 32 13.62 -0.51 -17.64
N GLU A 33 14.41 -0.53 -16.57
CA GLU A 33 14.03 -1.20 -15.34
C GLU A 33 13.04 -0.34 -14.55
N GLU A 34 11.99 -0.98 -14.04
CA GLU A 34 10.90 -0.32 -13.30
C GLU A 34 11.06 -0.48 -11.79
N TYR A 35 10.90 0.62 -11.07
CA TYR A 35 11.03 0.71 -9.62
C TYR A 35 9.78 1.35 -9.02
N ARG A 36 9.36 0.83 -7.87
CA ARG A 36 8.25 1.36 -7.06
C ARG A 36 8.75 1.80 -5.70
N THR A 37 8.25 2.93 -5.22
CA THR A 37 8.59 3.45 -3.90
C THR A 37 7.50 3.06 -2.90
N PHE A 38 7.93 2.52 -1.76
CA PHE A 38 7.06 2.11 -0.66
C PHE A 38 7.38 2.89 0.61
N ASN A 39 6.40 3.06 1.49
CA ASN A 39 6.60 3.69 2.79
C ASN A 39 7.03 2.66 3.85
N THR A 40 8.19 2.89 4.48
CA THR A 40 8.71 1.99 5.53
C THR A 40 7.76 1.85 6.72
N LYS A 41 6.96 2.89 7.05
CA LYS A 41 6.02 2.84 8.18
C LYS A 41 4.90 1.83 7.93
N ASP A 42 4.45 1.71 6.68
CA ASP A 42 3.39 0.77 6.32
C ASP A 42 3.87 -0.67 6.51
N GLY A 43 5.15 -0.96 6.24
CA GLY A 43 5.74 -2.29 6.49
C GLY A 43 5.88 -2.69 7.96
N ILE A 44 5.63 -1.78 8.92
CA ILE A 44 5.64 -2.06 10.37
C ILE A 44 4.21 -2.21 10.91
N ALA A 45 3.27 -1.47 10.33
CA ALA A 45 1.93 -1.27 10.88
C ALA A 45 0.83 -2.04 10.12
N VAL A 46 1.12 -2.56 8.93
CA VAL A 46 0.19 -3.32 8.08
C VAL A 46 0.50 -4.81 8.13
#